data_AF-A0A0W0STF2-F1
#
_entry.id   AF-A0A0W0STF2-F1
#
_cell.length_a   1.000
_cell.length_b   1.000
_cell.length_c   1.000
_cell.angle_alpha   90.00
_cell.angle_beta   90.00
_cell.angle_gamma   90.00
#
_symmetry.space_group_name_H-M   'P 1'
#
loop_
_entity.id
_entity.type
_entity.pdbx_description
1 polymer ?
#
loop_
_entity_poly.entity_id
_entity_poly.type
_entity_poly.pdbx_seq_one_letter_code
_entity_poly.pdbx_strand_id
1 'polypeptide(L)'
;MTYTINSKNNLSVVASGNIKHDSESSLVIPLAQNNSQIYNLIYSYTAGSLTISPALQFTHVPRDPGVELLYSAWTYSVALATKFVFNTNWSITGRVEYIDTTGGINIA
;
A
#
# COMPACT_ATOMS: atom_id res chain seq x y z
N MET A 1 -1.88 8.35 -9.96
CA MET A 1 -2.93 8.96 -10.80
C MET A 1 -4.27 8.83 -10.10
N THR A 2 -5.10 9.87 -10.17
CA THR A 2 -6.45 9.86 -9.60
C THR A 2 -7.45 10.30 -10.66
N TYR A 3 -8.54 9.56 -10.78
CA TYR A 3 -9.66 9.86 -11.66
C TYR A 3 -10.90 10.14 -10.82
N THR A 4 -11.49 11.32 -10.99
CA THR A 4 -12.74 11.72 -10.35
C THR A 4 -13.89 11.31 -11.25
N ILE A 5 -14.61 10.25 -10.85
CA ILE A 5 -15.76 9.72 -11.60
C ILE A 5 -16.93 10.72 -11.53
N ASN A 6 -17.15 11.28 -10.34
CA ASN A 6 -18.10 12.37 -10.09
C ASN A 6 -17.77 13.03 -8.73
N SER A 7 -18.57 13.99 -8.29
CA SER A 7 -18.35 14.75 -7.05
C SER A 7 -18.25 13.91 -5.77
N LYS A 8 -18.72 12.66 -5.78
CA LYS A 8 -18.70 11.76 -4.63
C LYS A 8 -17.69 10.62 -4.77
N ASN A 9 -17.21 10.32 -5.97
CA ASN A 9 -16.50 9.08 -6.26
C ASN A 9 -15.16 9.34 -6.95
N ASN A 10 -14.09 8.83 -6.36
CA ASN A 10 -12.74 8.93 -6.89
C ASN A 10 -12.09 7.54 -6.95
N LEU A 11 -11.30 7.30 -8.00
CA LEU A 11 -10.48 6.10 -8.15
C LEU A 11 -9.02 6.52 -8.31
N SER A 12 -8.13 5.96 -7.51
CA SER A 12 -6.70 6.24 -7.58
C SER A 12 -5.92 4.96 -7.83
N VAL A 13 -4.96 5.06 -8.75
CA VAL A 13 -3.92 4.05 -8.97
C VAL A 13 -2.59 4.67 -8.59
N VAL A 14 -1.87 4.05 -7.68
CA VAL A 14 -0.54 4.49 -7.25
C VAL A 14 0.44 3.36 -7.54
N ALA A 15 1.51 3.66 -8.27
CA ALA A 15 2.64 2.77 -8.45
C ALA A 15 3.87 3.48 -7.91
N SER A 16 4.66 2.80 -7.10
CA SER A 16 5.90 3.31 -6.53
C SER A 16 6.93 2.20 -6.48
N GLY A 17 8.19 2.56 -6.61
CA GLY A 17 9.31 1.65 -6.53
C GLY A 17 10.58 2.39 -6.90
N ASN A 18 11.71 1.76 -6.66
CA ASN A 18 12.99 2.35 -7.00
C ASN A 18 13.33 2.16 -8.48
N ILE A 19 13.90 3.20 -9.09
CA ILE A 19 14.36 3.19 -10.51
C ILE A 19 15.72 2.49 -10.63
N LYS A 20 16.47 2.43 -9.52
CA LYS A 20 17.73 1.71 -9.38
C LYS A 20 17.69 0.90 -8.10
N HIS A 21 18.17 -0.34 -8.16
CA HIS A 21 18.39 -1.19 -7.00
C HIS A 21 19.31 -0.53 -5.96
N ASP A 22 18.93 -0.67 -4.69
CA ASP A 22 19.66 -0.19 -3.52
C ASP A 22 20.41 -1.36 -2.87
N SER A 23 21.68 -1.15 -2.54
CA SER A 23 22.56 -2.14 -1.91
C SER A 23 22.76 -1.88 -0.41
N GLU A 24 22.28 -0.76 0.12
CA GLU A 24 22.44 -0.42 1.53
C GLU A 24 21.47 -1.24 2.38
N SER A 25 22.02 -1.97 3.35
CA SER A 25 21.27 -2.79 4.29
C SER A 25 21.57 -2.38 5.73
N SER A 26 20.57 -1.85 6.41
CA SER A 26 20.64 -1.52 7.84
C SER A 26 19.28 -1.69 8.50
N LEU A 27 19.22 -1.58 9.82
CA LEU A 27 17.94 -1.61 10.56
C LEU A 27 16.93 -0.55 10.09
N VAL A 28 17.42 0.59 9.59
CA VAL A 28 16.58 1.70 9.12
C VAL A 28 16.47 1.78 7.59
N ILE A 29 17.24 0.95 6.87
CA ILE A 29 17.19 0.79 5.41
C ILE A 29 17.01 -0.72 5.13
N PRO A 30 15.78 -1.26 5.28
CA PRO A 30 15.54 -2.67 5.06
C PRO A 30 15.67 -3.00 3.57
N LEU A 31 16.65 -3.82 3.21
CA LEU A 31 17.06 -4.07 1.83
C LEU A 31 15.90 -4.54 0.92
N ALA A 32 15.09 -5.49 1.39
CA ALA A 32 13.97 -6.04 0.63
C ALA A 32 12.86 -5.00 0.40
N GLN A 33 12.50 -4.23 1.44
CA GLN A 33 11.45 -3.21 1.36
C GLN A 33 11.88 -2.05 0.46
N ASN A 34 13.16 -1.67 0.52
CA ASN A 34 13.68 -0.61 -0.31
C ASN A 34 13.71 -1.02 -1.79
N ASN A 35 14.03 -2.28 -2.09
CA ASN A 35 13.99 -2.79 -3.47
C ASN A 35 12.59 -3.23 -3.94
N SER A 36 11.53 -2.87 -3.21
CA SER A 36 10.17 -3.27 -3.55
C SER A 36 9.52 -2.39 -4.62
N GLN A 37 8.53 -2.98 -5.29
CA GLN A 37 7.58 -2.31 -6.15
C GLN A 37 6.20 -2.44 -5.52
N ILE A 38 5.52 -1.33 -5.32
CA ILE A 38 4.23 -1.25 -4.63
C ILE A 38 3.20 -0.67 -5.60
N TYR A 39 2.07 -1.36 -5.70
CA TYR A 39 0.95 -0.98 -6.54
C TYR A 39 -0.31 -0.92 -5.67
N ASN A 40 -1.04 0.19 -5.75
CA ASN A 40 -2.27 0.40 -5.01
C ASN A 40 -3.42 0.75 -5.95
N LEU A 41 -4.58 0.19 -5.67
CA LEU A 41 -5.86 0.61 -6.22
C LEU A 41 -6.74 1.07 -5.06
N ILE A 42 -7.06 2.36 -5.02
CA ILE A 42 -7.81 2.97 -3.93
C ILE A 42 -9.07 3.60 -4.50
N TYR A 43 -10.23 3.19 -4.00
CA TYR A 43 -11.49 3.87 -4.28
C TYR A 43 -11.86 4.74 -3.08
N SER A 44 -12.49 5.88 -3.32
CA SER A 44 -13.04 6.73 -2.27
C SER A 44 -14.42 7.21 -2.66
N TYR A 45 -15.39 6.91 -1.80
CA TYR A 45 -16.74 7.41 -1.87
C TYR A 45 -17.01 8.33 -0.67
N THR A 46 -17.45 9.55 -0.94
CA THR A 46 -17.85 10.51 0.10
C THR A 46 -19.24 11.05 -0.19
N ALA A 47 -20.15 10.88 0.77
CA ALA A 47 -21.50 11.41 0.69
C ALA A 47 -21.95 11.96 2.05
N GLY A 48 -22.14 13.28 2.11
CA GLY A 48 -22.46 13.97 3.36
C GLY A 48 -21.39 13.69 4.41
N SER A 49 -21.83 13.15 5.55
CA SER A 49 -20.96 12.84 6.69
C SER A 49 -20.11 11.56 6.54
N LEU A 50 -20.42 10.70 5.57
CA LEU A 50 -19.79 9.38 5.45
C LEU A 50 -18.75 9.36 4.33
N THR A 51 -17.57 8.82 4.63
CA THR A 51 -16.55 8.44 3.65
C THR A 51 -16.21 6.96 3.81
N ILE A 52 -16.14 6.25 2.68
CA ILE A 52 -15.73 4.84 2.59
C ILE A 52 -14.61 4.76 1.56
N SER A 53 -13.48 4.16 1.93
CA SER A 53 -12.33 4.01 1.06
C SER A 53 -11.74 2.60 1.14
N PRO A 54 -12.20 1.66 0.29
CA PRO A 54 -11.54 0.38 0.13
C PRO A 54 -10.25 0.56 -0.69
N ALA A 55 -9.23 -0.22 -0.34
CA ALA A 55 -7.95 -0.24 -1.02
C ALA A 55 -7.47 -1.68 -1.22
N LEU A 56 -6.85 -1.92 -2.38
CA LEU A 56 -6.07 -3.10 -2.67
C LEU A 56 -4.61 -2.67 -2.81
N GLN A 57 -3.70 -3.38 -2.14
CA GLN A 57 -2.27 -3.17 -2.28
C GLN A 57 -1.61 -4.48 -2.67
N PHE A 58 -0.71 -4.38 -3.64
CA PHE A 58 0.17 -5.45 -4.07
C PHE A 58 1.61 -4.95 -3.99
N THR A 59 2.47 -5.73 -3.35
CA THR A 59 3.90 -5.43 -3.25
C THR A 59 4.70 -6.61 -3.78
N HIS A 60 5.70 -6.32 -4.61
CA HIS A 60 6.64 -7.30 -5.14
C HIS A 60 8.06 -6.90 -4.79
N VAL A 61 8.81 -7.82 -4.19
CA VAL A 61 10.27 -7.74 -4.09
C VAL A 61 10.84 -8.69 -5.13
N PRO A 62 11.49 -8.20 -6.19
CA PRO A 62 12.13 -9.06 -7.17
C PRO A 62 13.35 -9.75 -6.57
N ARG A 63 13.67 -10.94 -7.08
CA ARG A 63 14.96 -11.60 -6.79
C ARG A 63 16.07 -10.77 -7.42
N ASP A 64 17.07 -10.41 -6.62
CA ASP A 64 18.29 -9.72 -7.06
C ASP A 64 19.51 -10.29 -6.33
N PRO A 65 20.22 -11.26 -6.95
CA PRO A 65 21.44 -11.83 -6.38
C PRO A 65 22.59 -10.80 -6.25
N GLY A 66 22.55 -9.69 -6.97
CA GLY A 66 23.54 -8.62 -6.87
C GLY A 66 23.51 -7.87 -5.54
N VAL A 67 22.40 -7.99 -4.79
CA VAL A 67 22.21 -7.46 -3.45
C VAL A 67 21.71 -8.55 -2.49
N GLU A 68 22.08 -9.81 -2.74
CA GLU A 68 21.78 -10.94 -1.84
C GLU A 68 20.27 -11.25 -1.62
N LEU A 69 19.37 -10.69 -2.45
CA LEU A 69 17.96 -11.05 -2.48
C LEU A 69 17.77 -12.32 -3.31
N LEU A 70 17.92 -13.48 -2.67
CA LEU A 70 17.97 -14.77 -3.36
C LEU A 70 16.61 -15.29 -3.83
N TYR A 71 15.50 -14.78 -3.28
CA TYR A 71 14.17 -15.16 -3.73
C TYR A 71 13.25 -13.94 -3.84
N SER A 72 12.25 -14.05 -4.71
CA SER A 72 11.19 -13.05 -4.78
C SER A 72 10.23 -13.18 -3.60
N ALA A 73 9.72 -12.05 -3.14
CA ALA A 73 8.63 -11.99 -2.16
C ALA A 73 7.44 -11.21 -2.71
N TRP A 74 6.27 -11.52 -2.18
CA TRP A 74 5.00 -10.88 -2.54
C TRP A 74 4.20 -10.60 -1.28
N THR A 75 3.56 -9.43 -1.22
CA THR A 75 2.57 -9.08 -0.21
C THR A 75 1.28 -8.66 -0.89
N TYR A 76 0.17 -9.23 -0.45
CA TYR A 76 -1.18 -8.86 -0.86
C TYR A 76 -1.89 -8.26 0.34
N SER A 77 -2.58 -7.14 0.13
CA SER A 77 -3.37 -6.50 1.16
C SER A 77 -4.70 -5.98 0.63
N VAL A 78 -5.72 -6.13 1.47
CA VAL A 78 -7.04 -5.53 1.29
C VAL A 78 -7.35 -4.72 2.54
N ALA A 79 -7.70 -3.46 2.35
CA ALA A 79 -8.07 -2.57 3.44
C ALA A 79 -9.44 -1.93 3.19
N LEU A 80 -10.18 -1.70 4.26
CA LEU A 80 -11.39 -0.87 4.25
C LEU A 80 -11.25 0.21 5.32
N ALA A 81 -11.16 1.46 4.89
CA ALA A 81 -11.18 2.62 5.76
C ALA A 81 -12.55 3.32 5.70
N THR A 82 -13.04 3.77 6.85
CA THR A 82 -14.29 4.53 6.94
C THR A 82 -14.10 5.75 7.84
N LYS A 83 -14.82 6.82 7.54
CA LYS A 83 -14.91 8.02 8.37
C LYS A 83 -16.36 8.48 8.42
N PHE A 84 -16.83 8.82 9.61
CA PHE A 84 -18.15 9.42 9.81
C PHE A 84 -18.01 10.73 10.61
N VAL A 85 -18.60 11.80 10.10
CA VAL A 85 -18.60 13.14 10.72
C VAL A 85 -19.95 13.39 11.38
N PHE A 86 -19.97 13.47 12.71
CA PHE A 86 -21.19 13.78 13.47
C PHE A 86 -21.56 15.25 13.36
N ASN A 87 -20.57 16.14 13.42
CA ASN A 87 -20.71 17.59 13.31
C ASN A 87 -19.34 18.22 13.02
N THR A 88 -19.25 19.56 13.07
CA THR A 88 -18.02 20.32 12.83
C THR A 88 -16.86 19.99 13.77
N ASN A 89 -17.12 19.39 14.93
CA ASN A 89 -16.14 19.14 15.99
C ASN A 89 -15.83 17.66 16.18
N TRP A 90 -16.75 16.77 15.83
CA TRP A 90 -16.64 15.34 16.12
C TRP A 90 -16.73 14.49 14.87
N SER A 91 -15.77 13.60 14.70
CA SER A 91 -15.79 12.53 13.72
C SER A 91 -15.12 11.29 14.28
N ILE A 92 -15.50 10.13 13.75
CA ILE A 92 -14.85 8.84 14.03
C ILE A 92 -14.28 8.27 12.73
N THR A 93 -13.14 7.60 12.83
CA THR A 93 -12.52 6.89 11.72
C THR A 93 -12.16 5.49 12.17
N GLY A 94 -12.28 4.53 11.27
CA GLY A 94 -11.85 3.15 11.49
C GLY A 94 -11.19 2.60 10.24
N ARG A 95 -10.32 1.60 10.41
CA ARG A 95 -9.73 0.84 9.31
C ARG A 95 -9.56 -0.61 9.74
N VAL A 96 -9.86 -1.51 8.82
CA VAL A 96 -9.56 -2.93 8.93
C VAL A 96 -8.73 -3.36 7.74
N GLU A 97 -7.78 -4.26 7.96
CA GLU A 97 -6.83 -4.70 6.95
C GLU A 97 -6.60 -6.20 7.05
N TYR A 98 -6.57 -6.85 5.90
CA TYR A 98 -6.02 -8.19 5.74
C TYR A 98 -4.72 -8.07 4.95
N ILE A 99 -3.68 -8.75 5.42
CA ILE A 99 -2.35 -8.75 4.81
C ILE A 99 -1.86 -10.19 4.78
N ASP A 100 -1.47 -10.65 3.61
CA ASP A 100 -0.80 -11.94 3.41
C ASP A 100 0.54 -11.72 2.73
N THR A 101 1.57 -12.47 3.13
CA THR A 101 2.95 -12.28 2.66
C THR A 101 3.65 -13.60 2.44
N THR A 102 4.40 -13.66 1.35
CA THR A 102 5.29 -14.78 0.98
C THR A 102 6.76 -14.34 1.11
N GLY A 103 7.69 -15.30 1.08
CA GLY A 103 9.14 -14.99 0.98
C GLY A 103 9.96 -15.14 2.27
N GLY A 104 9.34 -15.28 3.46
CA GLY A 104 10.01 -15.67 4.71
C GLY A 104 11.23 -14.81 5.11
N ILE A 105 12.17 -15.38 5.89
CA ILE A 105 13.48 -14.76 6.17
C ILE A 105 14.35 -14.82 4.89
N ASN A 106 14.27 -13.77 4.07
CA ASN A 106 15.05 -13.60 2.84
C ASN A 106 16.34 -12.81 3.10
N ILE A 107 17.13 -13.28 4.06
CA ILE A 107 18.45 -12.69 4.36
C ILE A 107 19.35 -13.85 4.78
N ALA A 108 20.45 -14.04 4.07
CA ALA A 108 21.53 -14.95 4.48
C ALA A 108 22.42 -14.27 5.52
#